data_AF-A0A2V3IU12-F1
#
_entry.id   AF-A0A2V3IU12-F1
#
_cell.length_a   1.000
_cell.length_b   1.000
_cell.length_c   1.000
_cell.angle_alpha   90.00
_cell.angle_beta   90.00
_cell.angle_gamma   90.00
#
_symmetry.space_group_name_H-M   'P 1'
#
loop_
_entity.id
_entity.type
_entity.pdbx_description
1 polymer ?
#
loop_
_entity_poly.entity_id
_entity_poly.type
_entity_poly.pdbx_seq_one_letter_code
_entity_poly.pdbx_strand_id
1 'polypeptide(L)'
;MRRTTLGSLSKSNMNARTSAGLPTRARASLAVSKTAEDRRASAFPSFNRPRSTGGAAPRHSSLSRSSLALSRTVKRTDPRPLSDRSYMQKSAKLLISFVIERGYEHPISPKMLTSPSSKDFQLLFLFLVRRIDPTYAFIKRFEDEVPPLLRALGYPFSISKSALSAVGSPHTWPTLLGVLTWLVNLLKYDEAYAASQNSGTTMDPQSRREGIFYDNTVEAYDQFLRGADTFPQLDAELDAHFNGENQNREAEVEKLSADREQLTATLHTLKTQPSPLRLISEHKESLATNINKFKLLIPSLIEHANAVRKLLTDKQAEIVRVDAHINELSREKTRLSDVLCRQEENEIDVNRIAADRDTLKKALSKASSDMVNAEAERTDAQQLVAIAKAELIETVKSYNKIADALQKQGDNHLKLNVRDSAQDGVLDKDVEHSVIPTLRVGRDEFVARVPKLQEEVHALNERGDEIEERLIVLRHSLGMLEARKSKLESEYQAKKNGMNELLRQRKDTVLQREEHIAMERERLQELMRVQAREVKELQNQLKGYEEMFERYVARVSANTERGVTARSEHQQIVRNTLVRVREYLEEQKADLDEGE
;
A
#
# COMPACT_ATOMS: atom_id res chain seq x y z
N MET A 1 -13.23 -11.33 49.27
CA MET A 1 -12.61 -10.31 50.16
C MET A 1 -12.09 -9.19 49.24
N ARG A 2 -12.30 -7.87 49.46
CA ARG A 2 -11.59 -6.97 50.43
C ARG A 2 -10.08 -7.33 50.49
N ARG A 3 -9.04 -6.48 50.44
CA ARG A 3 -8.78 -5.02 50.64
C ARG A 3 -7.27 -4.81 50.26
N THR A 4 -6.65 -3.67 49.92
CA THR A 4 -7.07 -2.29 49.55
C THR A 4 -5.86 -1.54 48.91
N THR A 5 -6.11 -0.63 47.95
CA THR A 5 -5.45 0.69 47.70
C THR A 5 -3.99 1.00 48.08
N LEU A 6 -3.32 1.76 47.20
CA LEU A 6 -2.73 3.11 47.37
C LEU A 6 -2.24 3.56 45.95
N GLY A 7 -2.46 4.76 45.37
CA GLY A 7 -2.87 6.08 45.87
C GLY A 7 -1.65 6.88 46.37
N SER A 8 -1.29 8.09 45.93
CA SER A 8 -1.75 9.04 44.88
C SER A 8 -0.57 10.00 44.55
N LEU A 9 -0.53 10.81 43.49
CA LEU A 9 -0.84 12.27 43.44
C LEU A 9 -0.31 12.76 42.06
N SER A 10 -1.08 13.35 41.15
CA SER A 10 -1.50 14.76 41.09
C SER A 10 -0.37 15.80 41.12
N LYS A 11 -0.24 16.57 40.03
CA LYS A 11 -0.07 18.04 40.06
C LYS A 11 -0.52 18.69 38.75
N SER A 12 -1.19 19.82 38.89
CA SER A 12 -1.87 20.59 37.85
C SER A 12 -1.08 21.83 37.40
N ASN A 13 -1.35 22.29 36.17
CA ASN A 13 -1.13 23.66 35.63
C ASN A 13 0.19 24.39 35.92
N MET A 14 0.91 24.73 34.84
CA MET A 14 1.39 26.10 34.62
C MET A 14 1.39 26.47 33.12
N ASN A 15 1.26 27.77 32.85
CA ASN A 15 0.97 28.36 31.54
C ASN A 15 2.23 28.58 30.69
N ALA A 16 2.08 28.50 29.35
CA ALA A 16 2.71 29.44 28.42
C ALA A 16 1.95 29.49 27.07
N ARG A 17 1.86 30.70 26.50
CA ARG A 17 1.36 30.98 25.13
C ARG A 17 2.41 30.49 24.10
N THR A 18 2.12 30.19 22.83
CA THR A 18 1.62 31.13 21.80
C THR A 18 0.90 30.45 20.63
N SER A 19 0.25 31.28 19.81
CA SER A 19 -0.72 30.95 18.74
C SER A 19 -0.13 30.73 17.34
N ALA A 20 -0.70 29.80 16.57
CA ALA A 20 -0.85 29.92 15.11
C ALA A 20 -1.93 28.95 14.55
N GLY A 21 -2.76 29.42 13.60
CA GLY A 21 -3.43 28.57 12.59
C GLY A 21 -4.79 27.92 12.92
N LEU A 22 -5.88 28.60 12.54
CA LEU A 22 -7.25 28.07 12.39
C LEU A 22 -7.40 27.18 11.11
N PRO A 23 -8.54 26.52 10.85
CA PRO A 23 -9.46 25.82 11.76
C PRO A 23 -10.02 24.48 11.20
N THR A 24 -10.69 23.73 12.07
CA THR A 24 -11.58 22.60 11.73
C THR A 24 -12.98 23.05 11.30
N ARG A 25 -13.63 22.29 10.39
CA ARG A 25 -15.09 22.07 10.39
C ARG A 25 -15.41 20.78 9.60
N ALA A 26 -15.60 19.65 10.26
CA ALA A 26 -16.83 19.16 10.92
C ALA A 26 -17.85 18.54 9.95
N ARG A 27 -18.28 17.32 10.29
CA ARG A 27 -19.22 16.48 9.54
C ARG A 27 -20.63 17.09 9.51
N ALA A 28 -21.36 16.84 8.42
CA ALA A 28 -22.81 16.89 8.39
C ALA A 28 -23.35 15.56 7.85
N SER A 29 -24.28 14.97 8.59
CA SER A 29 -25.04 13.77 8.24
C SER A 29 -26.24 14.13 7.37
N LEU A 30 -26.59 13.29 6.40
CA LEU A 30 -27.86 13.36 5.68
C LEU A 30 -28.73 12.14 6.02
N ALA A 31 -30.02 12.41 6.26
CA ALA A 31 -31.02 11.43 6.63
C ALA A 31 -32.23 11.48 5.68
N VAL A 32 -33.02 10.42 5.73
CA VAL A 32 -34.12 10.00 4.86
C VAL A 32 -35.39 10.88 4.95
N SER A 33 -35.98 11.23 3.80
CA SER A 33 -37.43 11.21 3.47
C SER A 33 -37.58 11.52 1.96
N LYS A 34 -38.35 10.86 1.08
CA LYS A 34 -39.68 10.18 1.02
C LYS A 34 -40.90 11.07 0.70
N THR A 35 -41.61 10.63 -0.37
CA THR A 35 -43.03 10.76 -0.78
C THR A 35 -43.62 12.06 -1.35
N ALA A 36 -44.28 11.87 -2.52
CA ALA A 36 -45.49 12.50 -3.11
C ALA A 36 -45.24 12.93 -4.58
N GLU A 37 -45.58 12.15 -5.61
CA GLU A 37 -46.91 11.84 -6.18
C GLU A 37 -47.62 12.99 -6.92
N ASP A 38 -47.65 12.83 -8.25
CA ASP A 38 -48.79 13.02 -9.17
C ASP A 38 -49.44 14.41 -9.40
N ARG A 39 -49.31 14.93 -10.64
CA ARG A 39 -50.44 15.01 -11.60
C ARG A 39 -50.06 15.59 -12.98
N ARG A 40 -50.62 14.98 -14.03
CA ARG A 40 -50.58 15.42 -15.44
C ARG A 40 -51.56 16.57 -15.71
N ALA A 41 -51.27 17.44 -16.68
CA ALA A 41 -52.29 18.14 -17.49
C ALA A 41 -51.70 18.65 -18.82
N SER A 42 -52.52 18.65 -19.88
CA SER A 42 -52.16 18.98 -21.26
C SER A 42 -53.07 20.05 -21.86
N ALA A 43 -52.61 20.65 -22.97
CA ALA A 43 -53.39 21.33 -24.02
C ALA A 43 -54.18 22.64 -23.71
N PHE A 44 -54.23 23.46 -24.76
CA PHE A 44 -54.99 24.72 -24.97
C PHE A 44 -56.53 24.54 -24.86
N PRO A 45 -57.41 25.58 -24.89
CA PRO A 45 -57.19 26.98 -25.35
C PRO A 45 -57.90 28.10 -24.54
N SER A 46 -57.73 29.39 -24.95
CA SER A 46 -58.85 30.26 -25.41
C SER A 46 -58.43 31.74 -25.65
N PHE A 47 -59.18 32.43 -26.51
CA PHE A 47 -59.15 33.88 -26.76
C PHE A 47 -59.84 34.67 -25.64
N ASN A 48 -59.30 35.85 -25.27
CA ASN A 48 -60.09 37.10 -25.29
C ASN A 48 -59.29 38.40 -25.08
N ARG A 49 -59.82 39.52 -25.62
CA ARG A 49 -59.34 40.91 -25.46
C ARG A 49 -60.18 41.66 -24.42
N PRO A 50 -59.59 42.61 -23.68
CA PRO A 50 -60.00 44.03 -23.78
C PRO A 50 -58.76 44.96 -23.86
N ARG A 51 -58.71 46.07 -24.62
CA ARG A 51 -59.55 47.29 -24.75
C ARG A 51 -59.34 48.35 -23.63
N SER A 52 -58.26 49.13 -23.80
CA SER A 52 -58.15 50.60 -23.62
C SER A 52 -58.99 51.35 -22.57
N THR A 53 -58.29 51.89 -21.56
CA THR A 53 -58.37 53.26 -20.95
C THR A 53 -57.10 53.41 -20.10
N GLY A 54 -56.40 54.54 -19.92
CA GLY A 54 -56.65 55.95 -20.19
C GLY A 54 -56.04 56.75 -19.03
N GLY A 55 -55.08 57.66 -19.25
CA GLY A 55 -54.40 58.40 -18.16
C GLY A 55 -53.18 59.19 -18.63
N ALA A 56 -52.98 60.39 -18.06
CA ALA A 56 -52.05 61.41 -18.58
C ALA A 56 -50.66 61.42 -17.89
N ALA A 57 -49.73 62.18 -18.49
CA ALA A 57 -48.33 62.33 -18.07
C ALA A 57 -48.15 63.25 -16.82
N PRO A 58 -46.93 63.40 -16.27
CA PRO A 58 -45.95 64.30 -16.89
C PRO A 58 -44.49 63.79 -16.95
N ARG A 59 -43.66 64.60 -17.61
CA ARG A 59 -42.25 64.38 -17.96
C ARG A 59 -41.30 64.55 -16.77
N HIS A 60 -40.24 63.75 -16.71
CA HIS A 60 -38.91 64.21 -16.26
C HIS A 60 -37.81 63.48 -17.03
N SER A 61 -36.70 64.19 -17.29
CA SER A 61 -35.64 63.76 -18.19
C SER A 61 -34.34 63.45 -17.46
N SER A 62 -33.93 62.18 -17.42
CA SER A 62 -32.51 61.80 -17.22
C SER A 62 -32.23 60.32 -17.54
N LEU A 63 -31.19 60.12 -18.35
CA LEU A 63 -30.19 59.04 -18.31
C LEU A 63 -30.64 57.57 -18.07
N SER A 64 -30.53 56.78 -19.15
CA SER A 64 -30.09 55.38 -19.18
C SER A 64 -30.51 54.42 -18.06
N ARG A 65 -31.53 53.60 -18.35
CA ARG A 65 -31.58 52.22 -17.84
C ARG A 65 -32.33 51.28 -18.79
N SER A 66 -31.60 50.31 -19.32
CA SER A 66 -32.13 49.21 -20.13
C SER A 66 -32.91 48.22 -19.26
N SER A 67 -34.21 48.10 -19.49
CA SER A 67 -34.99 46.95 -18.99
C SER A 67 -36.21 46.63 -19.86
N LEU A 68 -36.16 45.43 -20.43
CA LEU A 68 -37.25 44.47 -20.62
C LEU A 68 -38.69 44.94 -20.32
N ALA A 69 -39.39 45.46 -21.34
CA ALA A 69 -40.78 45.10 -21.65
C ALA A 69 -41.32 45.90 -22.85
N LEU A 70 -41.40 45.29 -24.04
CA LEU A 70 -42.56 45.49 -24.92
C LEU A 70 -42.68 44.38 -25.96
N SER A 71 -43.84 43.74 -26.02
CA SER A 71 -44.29 42.97 -27.19
C SER A 71 -44.62 43.94 -28.34
N ARG A 72 -43.58 44.55 -28.92
CA ARG A 72 -43.63 45.02 -30.30
C ARG A 72 -43.41 43.79 -31.16
N THR A 73 -44.30 43.57 -32.14
CA THR A 73 -43.98 42.78 -33.33
C THR A 73 -42.92 43.53 -34.13
N VAL A 74 -41.67 43.50 -33.65
CA VAL A 74 -40.51 43.82 -34.45
C VAL A 74 -40.60 42.88 -35.64
N LYS A 75 -40.81 43.44 -36.85
CA LYS A 75 -40.68 42.65 -38.08
C LYS A 75 -39.30 42.01 -38.01
N ARG A 76 -39.24 40.70 -37.79
CA ARG A 76 -37.98 39.97 -37.65
C ARG A 76 -37.24 40.15 -38.97
N THR A 77 -36.26 41.06 -38.97
CA THR A 77 -35.35 41.25 -40.10
C THR A 77 -34.59 39.96 -40.28
N ASP A 78 -34.50 39.48 -41.51
CA ASP A 78 -33.76 38.26 -41.81
C ASP A 78 -32.29 38.45 -41.38
N PRO A 79 -31.77 37.65 -40.43
CA PRO A 79 -30.39 37.81 -39.96
C PRO A 79 -29.38 37.23 -40.96
N ARG A 80 -29.84 36.58 -42.03
CA ARG A 80 -28.97 36.04 -43.08
C ARG A 80 -28.47 37.18 -43.97
N PRO A 81 -27.17 37.22 -44.31
CA PRO A 81 -26.62 38.26 -45.17
C PRO A 81 -26.97 37.98 -46.65
N LEU A 82 -28.25 38.07 -47.00
CA LEU A 82 -28.75 37.80 -48.36
C LEU A 82 -28.18 38.77 -49.41
N SER A 83 -27.75 39.96 -48.99
CA SER A 83 -27.06 40.93 -49.85
C SER A 83 -25.58 40.59 -50.11
N ASP A 84 -24.97 39.68 -49.34
CA ASP A 84 -23.58 39.28 -49.54
C ASP A 84 -23.44 38.24 -50.66
N ARG A 85 -22.66 38.59 -51.69
CA ARG A 85 -22.35 37.72 -52.82
C ARG A 85 -21.64 36.43 -52.39
N SER A 86 -20.82 36.44 -51.34
CA SER A 86 -20.12 35.25 -50.84
C SER A 86 -21.08 34.27 -50.17
N TYR A 87 -21.93 34.76 -49.26
CA TYR A 87 -23.02 33.98 -48.67
C TYR A 87 -23.98 33.39 -49.72
N MET A 88 -24.37 34.21 -50.71
CA MET A 88 -25.21 33.78 -51.82
C MET A 88 -24.58 32.65 -52.66
N GLN A 89 -23.29 32.76 -52.99
CA GLN A 89 -22.56 31.70 -53.69
C GLN A 89 -22.44 30.41 -52.86
N LYS A 90 -22.23 30.50 -51.55
CA LYS A 90 -22.21 29.34 -50.65
C LYS A 90 -23.58 28.66 -50.58
N SER A 91 -24.64 29.45 -50.48
CA SER A 91 -26.03 28.97 -50.43
C SER A 91 -26.44 28.27 -51.73
N ALA A 92 -26.05 28.83 -52.89
CA ALA A 92 -26.25 28.20 -54.19
C ALA A 92 -25.49 26.87 -54.32
N LYS A 93 -24.22 26.82 -53.89
CA LYS A 93 -23.43 25.57 -53.87
C LYS A 93 -24.07 24.50 -52.98
N LEU A 94 -24.50 24.86 -51.77
CA LEU A 94 -25.16 23.96 -50.83
C LEU A 94 -26.44 23.36 -51.43
N LEU A 95 -27.27 24.19 -52.07
CA LEU A 95 -28.47 23.75 -52.79
C LEU A 95 -28.12 22.79 -53.92
N ILE A 96 -27.15 23.12 -54.79
CA ILE A 96 -26.70 22.26 -55.88
C ILE A 96 -26.24 20.90 -55.36
N SER A 97 -25.35 20.88 -54.37
CA SER A 97 -24.79 19.64 -53.82
C SER A 97 -25.90 18.73 -53.29
N PHE A 98 -26.82 19.25 -52.46
CA PHE A 98 -27.90 18.44 -51.90
C PHE A 98 -28.86 17.91 -52.96
N VAL A 99 -29.21 18.74 -53.95
CA VAL A 99 -30.16 18.39 -55.01
C VAL A 99 -29.58 17.34 -55.97
N ILE A 100 -28.27 17.40 -56.27
CA ILE A 100 -27.57 16.36 -57.03
C ILE A 100 -27.44 15.07 -56.20
N GLU A 101 -27.01 15.16 -54.95
CA GLU A 101 -26.81 14.02 -54.03
C GLU A 101 -28.11 13.23 -53.80
N ARG A 102 -29.27 13.91 -53.85
CA ARG A 102 -30.60 13.31 -53.70
C ARG A 102 -31.29 13.04 -55.05
N GLY A 103 -30.55 12.96 -56.17
CA GLY A 103 -31.04 12.43 -57.45
C GLY A 103 -32.08 13.28 -58.19
N TYR A 104 -31.86 14.59 -58.28
CA TYR A 104 -32.73 15.48 -59.06
C TYR A 104 -32.63 15.26 -60.58
N GLU A 105 -33.78 15.14 -61.23
CA GLU A 105 -33.91 14.71 -62.64
C GLU A 105 -33.58 15.80 -63.68
N HIS A 106 -33.57 17.08 -63.29
CA HIS A 106 -33.38 18.20 -64.22
C HIS A 106 -31.96 18.79 -64.16
N PRO A 107 -31.40 19.27 -65.29
CA PRO A 107 -30.03 19.78 -65.33
C PRO A 107 -29.88 21.04 -64.47
N ILE A 108 -29.07 20.95 -63.42
CA ILE A 108 -28.77 22.06 -62.49
C ILE A 108 -27.34 22.57 -62.70
N SER A 109 -27.17 23.90 -62.80
CA SER A 109 -25.85 24.53 -62.92
C SER A 109 -25.71 25.80 -62.07
N PRO A 110 -24.49 26.19 -61.66
CA PRO A 110 -24.26 27.45 -60.96
C PRO A 110 -24.69 28.69 -61.75
N LYS A 111 -24.66 28.63 -63.09
CA LYS A 111 -25.14 29.71 -63.97
C LYS A 111 -26.67 29.83 -63.91
N MET A 112 -27.40 28.71 -63.93
CA MET A 112 -28.86 28.69 -63.80
C MET A 112 -29.32 29.34 -62.49
N LEU A 113 -28.63 29.07 -61.37
CA LEU A 113 -28.91 29.70 -60.07
C LEU A 113 -28.40 31.15 -59.93
N THR A 114 -27.96 31.80 -61.01
CA THR A 114 -27.70 33.26 -61.00
C THR A 114 -28.96 34.05 -61.33
N SER A 115 -29.82 33.51 -62.19
CA SER A 115 -31.09 34.11 -62.62
C SER A 115 -32.05 33.01 -63.11
N PRO A 116 -32.62 32.20 -62.20
CA PRO A 116 -33.43 31.03 -62.58
C PRO A 116 -34.77 31.45 -63.18
N SER A 117 -35.32 30.61 -64.06
CA SER A 117 -36.69 30.82 -64.53
C SER A 117 -37.70 30.48 -63.43
N SER A 118 -38.93 30.99 -63.56
CA SER A 118 -40.03 30.62 -62.65
C SER A 118 -40.30 29.11 -62.66
N LYS A 119 -40.12 28.44 -63.82
CA LYS A 119 -40.26 26.97 -63.93
C LYS A 119 -39.18 26.22 -63.16
N ASP A 120 -37.91 26.63 -63.31
CA ASP A 120 -36.80 25.96 -62.62
C ASP A 120 -36.94 26.08 -61.09
N PHE A 121 -37.39 27.24 -60.60
CA PHE A 121 -37.67 27.45 -59.20
C PHE A 121 -38.87 26.64 -58.69
N GLN A 122 -39.95 26.54 -59.47
CA GLN A 122 -41.09 25.68 -59.16
C GLN A 122 -40.67 24.21 -59.04
N LEU A 123 -39.85 23.72 -59.97
CA LEU A 123 -39.34 22.33 -59.97
C LEU A 123 -38.40 22.07 -58.78
N LEU A 124 -37.47 22.99 -58.49
CA LEU A 124 -36.59 22.89 -57.32
C LEU A 124 -37.36 22.93 -56.00
N PHE A 125 -38.31 23.85 -55.87
CA PHE A 125 -39.15 23.96 -54.67
C PHE A 125 -39.99 22.70 -54.47
N LEU A 126 -40.63 22.20 -55.54
CA LEU A 126 -41.44 20.99 -55.53
C LEU A 126 -40.62 19.74 -55.18
N PHE A 127 -39.40 19.62 -55.70
CA PHE A 127 -38.47 18.54 -55.34
C PHE A 127 -38.13 18.56 -53.85
N LEU A 128 -37.83 19.73 -53.27
CA LEU A 128 -37.54 19.85 -51.84
C LEU A 128 -38.77 19.55 -50.98
N VAL A 129 -39.95 20.03 -51.36
CA VAL A 129 -41.21 19.74 -50.63
C VAL A 129 -41.56 18.25 -50.69
N ARG A 130 -41.28 17.57 -51.81
CA ARG A 130 -41.48 16.11 -51.95
C ARG A 130 -40.58 15.24 -51.08
N ARG A 131 -39.53 15.82 -50.48
CA ARG A 131 -38.75 15.16 -49.43
C ARG A 131 -39.41 15.26 -48.04
N ILE A 132 -40.40 16.13 -47.88
CA ILE A 132 -41.23 16.27 -46.67
C ILE A 132 -42.55 15.51 -46.84
N ASP A 133 -43.23 15.69 -47.99
CA ASP A 133 -44.47 15.00 -48.36
C ASP A 133 -44.32 14.41 -49.77
N PRO A 134 -44.05 13.10 -49.90
CA PRO A 134 -43.89 12.43 -51.18
C PRO A 134 -45.09 12.55 -52.13
N THR A 135 -46.30 12.80 -51.60
CA THR A 135 -47.54 12.92 -52.38
C THR A 135 -47.82 14.34 -52.88
N TYR A 136 -47.03 15.33 -52.45
CA TYR A 136 -47.29 16.73 -52.74
C TYR A 136 -47.24 17.05 -54.25
N ALA A 137 -48.27 17.78 -54.71
CA ALA A 137 -48.33 18.40 -56.03
C ALA A 137 -49.06 19.75 -55.91
N PHE A 138 -48.73 20.71 -56.78
CA PHE A 138 -49.47 21.98 -56.80
C PHE A 138 -50.89 21.77 -57.34
N ILE A 139 -51.89 22.21 -56.57
CA ILE A 139 -53.31 22.08 -56.93
C ILE A 139 -53.85 23.42 -57.48
N LYS A 140 -53.40 24.52 -56.90
CA LYS A 140 -53.71 25.90 -57.26
C LYS A 140 -52.48 26.58 -57.86
N ARG A 141 -52.60 27.89 -58.12
CA ARG A 141 -51.48 28.71 -58.57
C ARG A 141 -50.34 28.70 -57.54
N PHE A 142 -49.12 28.52 -58.05
CA PHE A 142 -47.88 28.51 -57.29
C PHE A 142 -47.75 29.67 -56.28
N GLU A 143 -48.09 30.89 -56.71
CA GLU A 143 -47.95 32.09 -55.88
C GLU A 143 -48.96 32.17 -54.72
N ASP A 144 -50.03 31.37 -54.79
CA ASP A 144 -51.06 31.26 -53.76
C ASP A 144 -50.77 30.14 -52.75
N GLU A 145 -50.08 29.06 -53.15
CA GLU A 145 -49.79 27.90 -52.28
C GLU A 145 -48.48 28.00 -51.50
N VAL A 146 -47.44 28.59 -52.09
CA VAL A 146 -46.12 28.67 -51.44
C VAL A 146 -46.14 29.47 -50.12
N PRO A 147 -46.77 30.66 -50.00
CA PRO A 147 -46.74 31.41 -48.75
C PRO A 147 -47.49 30.72 -47.59
N PRO A 148 -48.67 30.09 -47.78
CA PRO A 148 -49.29 29.22 -46.78
C PRO A 148 -48.43 28.01 -46.40
N LEU A 149 -47.88 27.29 -47.38
CA LEU A 149 -47.06 26.10 -47.13
C LEU A 149 -45.81 26.43 -46.30
N LEU A 150 -45.07 27.48 -46.67
CA LEU A 150 -43.92 27.95 -45.89
C LEU A 150 -44.29 28.33 -44.45
N ARG A 151 -45.49 28.91 -44.24
CA ARG A 151 -45.99 29.20 -42.88
C ARG A 151 -46.29 27.92 -42.11
N ALA A 152 -46.88 26.90 -42.74
CA ALA A 152 -47.15 25.61 -42.11
C ALA A 152 -45.86 24.88 -41.71
N LEU A 153 -44.81 24.97 -42.54
CA LEU A 153 -43.46 24.47 -42.24
C LEU A 153 -42.69 25.34 -41.21
N GLY A 154 -43.29 26.42 -40.69
CA GLY A 154 -42.66 27.28 -39.66
C GLY A 154 -41.63 28.29 -40.18
N TYR A 155 -41.61 28.58 -41.50
CA TYR A 155 -40.68 29.57 -42.07
C TYR A 155 -40.90 30.97 -41.47
N PRO A 156 -39.89 31.61 -40.85
CA PRO A 156 -40.09 32.79 -40.01
C PRO A 156 -40.23 34.12 -40.78
N PHE A 157 -40.11 34.15 -42.11
CA PHE A 157 -40.11 35.38 -42.91
C PHE A 157 -41.25 35.37 -43.95
N SER A 158 -41.90 36.52 -44.17
CA SER A 158 -43.01 36.64 -45.11
C SER A 158 -42.53 36.77 -46.56
N ILE A 159 -42.92 35.85 -47.43
CA ILE A 159 -42.72 35.95 -48.90
C ILE A 159 -43.96 36.57 -49.54
N SER A 160 -43.77 37.59 -50.39
CA SER A 160 -44.88 38.21 -51.14
C SER A 160 -45.18 37.46 -52.43
N LYS A 161 -46.45 37.47 -52.88
CA LYS A 161 -46.83 36.92 -54.18
C LYS A 161 -46.03 37.54 -55.34
N SER A 162 -45.77 38.85 -55.27
CA SER A 162 -44.95 39.57 -56.25
C SER A 162 -43.52 39.06 -56.37
N ALA A 163 -42.90 38.57 -55.28
CA ALA A 163 -41.58 37.95 -55.34
C ALA A 163 -41.64 36.60 -56.09
N LEU A 164 -42.69 35.82 -55.87
CA LEU A 164 -42.90 34.52 -56.52
C LEU A 164 -43.27 34.64 -58.01
N SER A 165 -43.97 35.70 -58.42
CA SER A 165 -44.20 35.99 -59.85
C SER A 165 -42.92 36.44 -60.58
N ALA A 166 -41.95 37.01 -59.87
CA ALA A 166 -40.71 37.57 -60.43
C ALA A 166 -39.44 36.91 -59.85
N VAL A 167 -39.40 35.57 -59.84
CA VAL A 167 -38.36 34.79 -59.15
C VAL A 167 -36.93 35.19 -59.52
N GLY A 168 -36.64 35.33 -60.82
CA GLY A 168 -35.29 35.58 -61.34
C GLY A 168 -34.82 37.03 -61.26
N SER A 169 -35.58 37.95 -60.64
CA SER A 169 -35.17 39.35 -60.52
C SER A 169 -34.00 39.50 -59.52
N PRO A 170 -32.99 40.34 -59.78
CA PRO A 170 -31.81 40.51 -58.91
C PRO A 170 -32.14 40.87 -57.45
N HIS A 171 -33.29 41.49 -57.20
CA HIS A 171 -33.73 41.91 -55.85
C HIS A 171 -34.60 40.87 -55.13
N THR A 172 -35.25 39.94 -55.84
CA THR A 172 -36.12 38.90 -55.27
C THR A 172 -35.37 37.58 -55.10
N TRP A 173 -34.50 37.24 -56.05
CA TRP A 173 -33.76 35.99 -56.06
C TRP A 173 -32.97 35.72 -54.77
N PRO A 174 -32.29 36.70 -54.12
CA PRO A 174 -31.62 36.46 -52.84
C PRO A 174 -32.54 35.94 -51.73
N THR A 175 -33.76 36.48 -51.65
CA THR A 175 -34.77 36.03 -50.69
C THR A 175 -35.25 34.61 -51.00
N LEU A 176 -35.44 34.28 -52.28
CA LEU A 176 -35.97 32.99 -52.72
C LEU A 176 -34.93 31.86 -52.68
N LEU A 177 -33.66 32.15 -53.01
CA LEU A 177 -32.56 31.22 -52.71
C LEU A 177 -32.47 30.97 -51.21
N GLY A 178 -32.63 32.02 -50.39
CA GLY A 178 -32.75 31.89 -48.94
C GLY A 178 -33.86 30.92 -48.52
N VAL A 179 -35.03 30.93 -49.15
CA VAL A 179 -36.11 29.96 -48.89
C VAL A 179 -35.65 28.52 -49.21
N LEU A 180 -35.09 28.29 -50.41
CA LEU A 180 -34.63 26.94 -50.81
C LEU A 180 -33.51 26.43 -49.90
N THR A 181 -32.53 27.27 -49.56
CA THR A 181 -31.44 26.90 -48.65
C THR A 181 -31.95 26.63 -47.23
N TRP A 182 -33.00 27.32 -46.77
CA TRP A 182 -33.66 27.00 -45.51
C TRP A 182 -34.38 25.65 -45.55
N LEU A 183 -35.10 25.33 -46.64
CA LEU A 183 -35.71 24.01 -46.83
C LEU A 183 -34.66 22.89 -46.85
N VAL A 184 -33.52 23.07 -47.53
CA VAL A 184 -32.43 22.09 -47.49
C VAL A 184 -31.86 21.92 -46.08
N ASN A 185 -31.68 23.01 -45.32
CA ASN A 185 -31.20 22.91 -43.94
C ASN A 185 -32.23 22.25 -43.00
N LEU A 186 -33.53 22.44 -43.24
CA LEU A 186 -34.61 21.75 -42.53
C LEU A 186 -34.55 20.23 -42.79
N LEU A 187 -34.43 19.82 -44.06
CA LEU A 187 -34.27 18.41 -44.44
C LEU A 187 -33.01 17.79 -43.84
N LYS A 188 -31.86 18.50 -43.87
CA LYS A 188 -30.62 18.02 -43.25
C LYS A 188 -30.70 17.92 -41.73
N TYR A 189 -31.49 18.79 -41.08
CA TYR A 189 -31.75 18.69 -39.65
C TYR A 189 -32.63 17.47 -39.33
N ASP A 190 -33.65 17.21 -40.14
CA ASP A 190 -34.54 16.05 -40.00
C ASP A 190 -33.78 14.73 -40.20
N GLU A 191 -32.97 14.62 -41.26
CA GLU A 191 -32.05 13.49 -41.50
C GLU A 191 -31.10 13.27 -40.31
N ALA A 192 -30.49 14.33 -39.77
CA ALA A 192 -29.59 14.24 -38.61
C ALA A 192 -30.32 13.88 -37.30
N TYR A 193 -31.55 14.36 -37.13
CA TYR A 193 -32.39 14.06 -35.97
C TYR A 193 -32.80 12.58 -35.97
N ALA A 194 -33.29 12.06 -37.09
CA ALA A 194 -33.59 10.64 -37.26
C ALA A 194 -32.37 9.75 -36.97
N ALA A 195 -31.19 10.09 -37.52
CA ALA A 195 -29.94 9.37 -37.24
C ALA A 195 -29.55 9.39 -35.75
N SER A 196 -29.81 10.50 -35.06
CA SER A 196 -29.52 10.64 -33.61
C SER A 196 -30.44 9.82 -32.72
N GLN A 197 -31.72 9.65 -33.09
CA GLN A 197 -32.64 8.77 -32.36
C GLN A 197 -32.21 7.31 -32.44
N ASN A 198 -31.85 6.85 -33.65
CA ASN A 198 -31.38 5.49 -33.88
C ASN A 198 -30.05 5.16 -33.17
N SER A 199 -29.33 6.16 -32.66
CA SER A 199 -28.07 5.97 -31.94
C SER A 199 -28.24 5.51 -30.48
N GLY A 200 -29.46 5.53 -29.92
CA GLY A 200 -29.86 4.88 -28.65
C GLY A 200 -29.17 5.34 -27.35
N THR A 201 -28.20 6.24 -27.42
CA THR A 201 -27.19 6.46 -26.36
C THR A 201 -27.67 7.31 -25.18
N THR A 202 -28.87 7.89 -25.26
CA THR A 202 -29.38 8.91 -24.32
C THR A 202 -30.76 8.62 -23.74
N MET A 203 -31.43 7.55 -24.18
CA MET A 203 -32.75 7.18 -23.65
C MET A 203 -32.66 6.62 -22.23
N ASP A 204 -33.57 7.05 -21.36
CA ASP A 204 -33.75 6.49 -20.01
C ASP A 204 -34.09 4.98 -20.09
N PRO A 205 -33.64 4.13 -19.14
CA PRO A 205 -33.97 2.71 -19.15
C PRO A 205 -35.47 2.40 -19.16
N GLN A 206 -36.32 3.30 -18.62
CA GLN A 206 -37.77 3.17 -18.73
C GLN A 206 -38.25 3.44 -20.15
N SER A 207 -37.81 4.54 -20.77
CA SER A 207 -38.18 4.87 -22.16
C SER A 207 -37.69 3.83 -23.17
N ARG A 208 -36.57 3.15 -22.91
CA ARG A 208 -36.13 2.01 -23.75
C ARG A 208 -37.07 0.80 -23.63
N ARG A 209 -37.51 0.44 -22.42
CA ARG A 209 -38.50 -0.64 -22.22
C ARG A 209 -39.85 -0.29 -22.83
N GLU A 210 -40.28 0.97 -22.71
CA GLU A 210 -41.51 1.47 -23.33
C GLU A 210 -41.42 1.46 -24.86
N GLY A 211 -40.24 1.74 -25.44
CA GLY A 211 -39.95 1.57 -26.86
C GLY A 211 -40.09 0.12 -27.32
N ILE A 212 -39.36 -0.82 -26.69
CA ILE A 212 -39.43 -2.25 -27.01
C ILE A 212 -40.87 -2.78 -26.91
N PHE A 213 -41.61 -2.39 -25.87
CA PHE A 213 -43.01 -2.73 -25.72
C PHE A 213 -43.89 -2.15 -26.83
N TYR A 214 -43.65 -0.89 -27.22
CA TYR A 214 -44.39 -0.23 -28.29
C TYR A 214 -44.12 -0.87 -29.66
N ASP A 215 -42.86 -1.16 -29.98
CA ASP A 215 -42.45 -1.79 -31.24
C ASP A 215 -43.08 -3.18 -31.38
N ASN A 216 -42.98 -4.01 -30.33
CA ASN A 216 -43.65 -5.32 -30.24
C ASN A 216 -45.19 -5.20 -30.35
N THR A 217 -45.79 -4.18 -29.73
CA THR A 217 -47.24 -3.92 -29.83
C THR A 217 -47.65 -3.51 -31.25
N VAL A 218 -46.84 -2.72 -31.96
CA VAL A 218 -47.11 -2.30 -33.34
C VAL A 218 -47.03 -3.49 -34.29
N GLU A 219 -46.02 -4.35 -34.15
CA GLU A 219 -45.88 -5.56 -34.96
C GLU A 219 -46.96 -6.60 -34.68
N ALA A 220 -47.30 -6.83 -33.40
CA ALA A 220 -48.44 -7.66 -33.03
C ALA A 220 -49.77 -7.10 -33.58
N TYR A 221 -49.94 -5.78 -33.59
CA TYR A 221 -51.14 -5.13 -34.14
C TYR A 221 -51.20 -5.20 -35.67
N ASP A 222 -50.08 -5.11 -36.39
CA ASP A 222 -50.04 -5.37 -37.85
C ASP A 222 -50.38 -6.83 -38.17
N GLN A 223 -49.88 -7.79 -37.38
CA GLN A 223 -50.26 -9.21 -37.53
C GLN A 223 -51.75 -9.44 -37.20
N PHE A 224 -52.28 -8.77 -36.18
CA PHE A 224 -53.71 -8.76 -35.86
C PHE A 224 -54.58 -8.19 -37.00
N LEU A 225 -54.19 -7.06 -37.60
CA LEU A 225 -54.88 -6.48 -38.76
C LEU A 225 -54.84 -7.38 -40.00
N ARG A 226 -53.87 -8.30 -40.08
CA ARG A 226 -53.79 -9.36 -41.11
C ARG A 226 -54.59 -10.62 -40.74
N GLY A 227 -55.23 -10.66 -39.57
CA GLY A 227 -56.11 -11.75 -39.11
C GLY A 227 -55.42 -12.82 -38.27
N ALA A 228 -54.28 -12.54 -37.64
CA ALA A 228 -53.65 -13.46 -36.68
C ALA A 228 -54.09 -13.16 -35.23
N ASP A 229 -54.51 -14.20 -34.50
CA ASP A 229 -54.93 -14.11 -33.08
C ASP A 229 -53.83 -14.53 -32.08
N THR A 230 -52.68 -15.05 -32.55
CA THR A 230 -51.57 -15.51 -31.70
C THR A 230 -50.21 -15.13 -32.28
N PHE A 231 -49.25 -14.78 -31.41
CA PHE A 231 -47.99 -14.14 -31.80
C PHE A 231 -46.73 -14.86 -31.29
N PRO A 232 -46.61 -16.19 -31.40
CA PRO A 232 -45.54 -16.95 -30.73
C PRO A 232 -44.12 -16.62 -31.20
N GLN A 233 -43.95 -15.99 -32.38
CA GLN A 233 -42.66 -15.52 -32.87
C GLN A 233 -42.24 -14.22 -32.16
N LEU A 234 -43.16 -13.26 -32.04
CA LEU A 234 -42.96 -12.01 -31.29
C LEU A 234 -42.68 -12.28 -29.80
N ASP A 235 -43.41 -13.23 -29.20
CA ASP A 235 -43.17 -13.64 -27.81
C ASP A 235 -41.76 -14.22 -27.63
N ALA A 236 -41.34 -15.12 -28.54
CA ALA A 236 -40.01 -15.75 -28.49
C ALA A 236 -38.85 -14.76 -28.73
N GLU A 237 -39.04 -13.78 -29.61
CA GLU A 237 -38.05 -12.72 -29.85
C GLU A 237 -37.95 -11.76 -28.64
N LEU A 238 -39.07 -11.42 -28.02
CA LEU A 238 -39.12 -10.60 -26.81
C LEU A 238 -38.47 -11.31 -25.62
N ASP A 239 -38.77 -12.60 -25.43
CA ASP A 239 -38.11 -13.47 -24.44
C ASP A 239 -36.60 -13.56 -24.70
N ALA A 240 -36.18 -13.77 -25.95
CA ALA A 240 -34.75 -13.82 -26.29
C ALA A 240 -34.03 -12.50 -25.98
N HIS A 241 -34.66 -11.35 -26.29
CA HIS A 241 -34.12 -10.03 -25.97
C HIS A 241 -33.96 -9.83 -24.45
N PHE A 242 -35.03 -10.06 -23.67
CA PHE A 242 -34.97 -9.87 -22.22
C PHE A 242 -34.05 -10.88 -21.52
N ASN A 243 -34.00 -12.14 -21.98
CA ASN A 243 -33.07 -13.13 -21.43
C ASN A 243 -31.61 -12.74 -21.72
N GLY A 244 -31.30 -12.23 -22.92
CA GLY A 244 -29.97 -11.70 -23.23
C GLY A 244 -29.59 -10.47 -22.38
N GLU A 245 -30.52 -9.52 -22.21
CA GLU A 245 -30.33 -8.36 -21.33
C GLU A 245 -30.16 -8.75 -19.85
N ASN A 246 -30.85 -9.81 -19.39
CA ASN A 246 -30.73 -10.32 -18.02
C ASN A 246 -29.39 -11.06 -17.82
N GLN A 247 -28.99 -11.95 -18.74
CA GLN A 247 -27.69 -12.64 -18.67
C GLN A 247 -26.51 -11.67 -18.63
N ASN A 248 -26.56 -10.60 -19.44
CA ASN A 248 -25.55 -9.54 -19.41
C ASN A 248 -25.51 -8.80 -18.06
N ARG A 249 -26.68 -8.52 -17.45
CA ARG A 249 -26.77 -7.93 -16.11
C ARG A 249 -26.31 -8.86 -15.01
N GLU A 250 -26.63 -10.16 -15.10
CA GLU A 250 -26.18 -11.18 -14.16
C GLU A 250 -24.65 -11.30 -14.17
N ALA A 251 -24.02 -11.32 -15.35
CA ALA A 251 -22.57 -11.31 -15.49
C ALA A 251 -21.93 -10.01 -14.97
N GLU A 252 -22.57 -8.84 -15.17
CA GLU A 252 -22.12 -7.58 -14.58
C GLU A 252 -22.22 -7.59 -13.05
N VAL A 253 -23.33 -8.10 -12.50
CA VAL A 253 -23.55 -8.25 -11.05
C VAL A 253 -22.55 -9.23 -10.45
N GLU A 254 -22.27 -10.37 -11.09
CA GLU A 254 -21.28 -11.34 -10.65
C GLU A 254 -19.90 -10.69 -10.58
N LYS A 255 -19.48 -10.00 -11.65
CA LYS A 255 -18.21 -9.27 -11.70
C LYS A 255 -18.11 -8.20 -10.60
N LEU A 256 -19.14 -7.36 -10.43
CA LEU A 256 -19.19 -6.36 -9.38
C LEU A 256 -19.18 -6.99 -7.97
N SER A 257 -19.76 -8.18 -7.81
CA SER A 257 -19.75 -8.91 -6.54
C SER A 257 -18.35 -9.43 -6.21
N ALA A 258 -17.61 -9.94 -7.20
CA ALA A 258 -16.23 -10.40 -7.07
C ALA A 258 -15.27 -9.23 -6.82
N ASP A 259 -15.42 -8.11 -7.53
CA ASP A 259 -14.67 -6.87 -7.29
C ASP A 259 -14.93 -6.36 -5.86
N ARG A 260 -16.20 -6.34 -5.41
CA ARG A 260 -16.57 -5.99 -4.04
C ARG A 260 -15.91 -6.92 -3.02
N GLU A 261 -15.90 -8.23 -3.26
CA GLU A 261 -15.26 -9.20 -2.37
C GLU A 261 -13.75 -8.94 -2.27
N GLN A 262 -13.05 -8.75 -3.40
CA GLN A 262 -11.63 -8.39 -3.43
C GLN A 262 -11.35 -7.07 -2.71
N LEU A 263 -12.18 -6.03 -2.89
CA LEU A 263 -12.05 -4.77 -2.16
C LEU A 263 -12.30 -4.95 -0.66
N THR A 264 -13.24 -5.81 -0.24
CA THR A 264 -13.44 -6.09 1.19
C THR A 264 -12.30 -6.90 1.80
N ALA A 265 -11.72 -7.86 1.06
CA ALA A 265 -10.56 -8.63 1.48
C ALA A 265 -9.31 -7.75 1.61
N THR A 266 -9.04 -6.87 0.64
CA THR A 266 -7.93 -5.91 0.71
C THR A 266 -8.12 -4.87 1.81
N LEU A 267 -9.34 -4.35 2.02
CA LEU A 267 -9.64 -3.50 3.18
C LEU A 267 -9.48 -4.23 4.51
N HIS A 268 -9.83 -5.52 4.59
CA HIS A 268 -9.61 -6.33 5.78
C HIS A 268 -8.12 -6.50 6.05
N THR A 269 -7.31 -6.92 5.06
CA THR A 269 -5.86 -7.08 5.24
C THR A 269 -5.20 -5.76 5.65
N LEU A 270 -5.53 -4.64 5.00
CA LEU A 270 -5.04 -3.30 5.35
C LEU A 270 -5.44 -2.83 6.76
N LYS A 271 -6.61 -3.25 7.27
CA LYS A 271 -7.03 -2.95 8.65
C LYS A 271 -6.39 -3.88 9.69
N THR A 272 -6.16 -5.14 9.36
CA THR A 272 -5.54 -6.12 10.27
C THR A 272 -4.02 -6.02 10.34
N GLN A 273 -3.36 -5.60 9.25
CA GLN A 273 -1.94 -5.31 9.31
C GLN A 273 -1.71 -4.05 10.17
N PRO A 274 -0.79 -4.09 11.16
CA PRO A 274 -0.40 -2.88 11.84
C PRO A 274 0.20 -1.91 10.82
N SER A 275 -0.23 -0.65 10.87
CA SER A 275 0.24 0.38 9.93
C SER A 275 1.77 0.34 9.81
N PRO A 276 2.35 0.30 8.58
CA PRO A 276 3.79 0.29 8.41
C PRO A 276 4.47 1.47 9.13
N LEU A 277 3.80 2.62 9.20
CA LEU A 277 4.25 3.78 9.96
C LEU A 277 4.37 3.50 11.47
N ARG A 278 3.45 2.72 12.05
CA ARG A 278 3.49 2.31 13.45
C ARG A 278 4.66 1.37 13.72
N LEU A 279 4.86 0.35 12.89
CA LEU A 279 6.01 -0.56 13.01
C LEU A 279 7.35 0.19 12.90
N ILE A 280 7.45 1.13 11.95
CA ILE A 280 8.64 1.97 11.78
C ILE A 280 8.84 2.91 12.98
N SER A 281 7.77 3.45 13.58
CA SER A 281 7.85 4.29 14.79
C SER A 281 8.31 3.49 16.00
N GLU A 282 7.71 2.31 16.25
CA GLU A 282 8.09 1.41 17.35
C GLU A 282 9.55 0.95 17.19
N HIS A 283 9.99 0.62 15.96
CA HIS A 283 11.38 0.29 15.68
C HIS A 283 12.32 1.50 15.89
N LYS A 284 11.94 2.71 15.46
CA LYS A 284 12.70 3.94 15.71
C LYS A 284 12.86 4.22 17.21
N GLU A 285 11.81 4.03 18.00
CA GLU A 285 11.85 4.18 19.47
C GLU A 285 12.74 3.11 20.13
N SER A 286 12.66 1.85 19.70
CA SER A 286 13.56 0.79 20.17
C SER A 286 15.04 1.09 19.86
N LEU A 287 15.33 1.60 18.65
CA LEU A 287 16.67 2.04 18.28
C LEU A 287 17.13 3.25 19.09
N ALA A 288 16.27 4.25 19.30
CA ALA A 288 16.60 5.43 20.10
C ALA A 288 16.89 5.07 21.57
N THR A 289 16.10 4.19 22.18
CA THR A 289 16.36 3.70 23.54
C THR A 289 17.65 2.87 23.62
N ASN A 290 17.94 2.04 22.61
CA ASN A 290 19.20 1.28 22.56
C ASN A 290 20.42 2.19 22.34
N ILE A 291 20.32 3.22 21.48
CA ILE A 291 21.36 4.25 21.33
C ILE A 291 21.63 4.95 22.66
N ASN A 292 20.58 5.31 23.42
CA ASN A 292 20.74 5.93 24.73
C ASN A 292 21.39 4.97 25.76
N LYS A 293 21.03 3.68 25.76
CA LYS A 293 21.72 2.66 26.58
C LYS A 293 23.21 2.56 26.22
N PHE A 294 23.56 2.50 24.93
CA PHE A 294 24.96 2.46 24.51
C PHE A 294 25.73 3.74 24.85
N LYS A 295 25.10 4.92 24.74
CA LYS A 295 25.69 6.20 25.18
C LYS A 295 26.00 6.25 26.69
N LEU A 296 25.28 5.50 27.52
CA LEU A 296 25.56 5.39 28.96
C LEU A 296 26.57 4.26 29.27
N LEU A 297 26.45 3.12 28.57
CA LEU A 297 27.28 1.95 28.78
C LEU A 297 28.74 2.17 28.32
N ILE A 298 28.96 2.84 27.18
CA ILE A 298 30.31 3.06 26.63
C ILE A 298 31.19 3.86 27.61
N PRO A 299 30.77 5.02 28.16
CA PRO A 299 31.53 5.73 29.20
C PRO A 299 31.82 4.87 30.43
N SER A 300 30.84 4.13 30.94
CA SER A 300 31.00 3.25 32.11
C SER A 300 32.03 2.14 31.85
N LEU A 301 32.02 1.52 30.67
CA LEU A 301 33.02 0.53 30.28
C LEU A 301 34.42 1.14 30.10
N ILE A 302 34.52 2.36 29.57
CA ILE A 302 35.79 3.10 29.46
C ILE A 302 36.34 3.44 30.85
N GLU A 303 35.49 3.91 31.77
CA GLU A 303 35.85 4.19 33.16
C GLU A 303 36.33 2.93 33.88
N HIS A 304 35.59 1.83 33.78
CA HIS A 304 36.00 0.54 34.35
C HIS A 304 37.31 0.02 33.73
N ALA A 305 37.47 0.11 32.41
CA ALA A 305 38.71 -0.28 31.73
C ALA A 305 39.91 0.58 32.17
N ASN A 306 39.70 1.88 32.42
CA ASN A 306 40.73 2.77 32.95
C ASN A 306 41.04 2.48 34.42
N ALA A 307 40.04 2.15 35.24
CA ALA A 307 40.23 1.73 36.63
C ALA A 307 41.03 0.42 36.73
N VAL A 308 40.69 -0.59 35.92
CA VAL A 308 41.44 -1.85 35.81
C VAL A 308 42.86 -1.61 35.29
N ARG A 309 43.03 -0.76 34.26
CA ARG A 309 44.36 -0.39 33.75
C ARG A 309 45.21 0.31 34.82
N LYS A 310 44.62 1.20 35.62
CA LYS A 310 45.30 1.86 36.75
C LYS A 310 45.69 0.85 37.83
N LEU A 311 44.78 -0.03 38.22
CA LEU A 311 45.07 -1.09 39.20
C LEU A 311 46.21 -2.01 38.72
N LEU A 312 46.24 -2.33 37.42
CA LEU A 312 47.32 -3.09 36.81
C LEU A 312 48.66 -2.34 36.87
N THR A 313 48.70 -1.04 36.58
CA THR A 313 49.92 -0.24 36.72
C THR A 313 50.37 -0.10 38.18
N ASP A 314 49.44 0.06 39.11
CA ASP A 314 49.73 0.15 40.55
C ASP A 314 50.31 -1.18 41.06
N LYS A 315 49.74 -2.32 40.64
CA LYS A 315 50.25 -3.67 40.96
C LYS A 315 51.58 -3.98 40.28
N GLN A 316 51.80 -3.53 39.04
CA GLN A 316 53.11 -3.67 38.38
C GLN A 316 54.19 -2.86 39.12
N ALA A 317 53.87 -1.67 39.61
CA ALA A 317 54.77 -0.85 40.43
C ALA A 317 54.97 -1.42 41.86
N GLU A 318 54.02 -2.20 42.37
CA GLU A 318 54.19 -2.98 43.61
C GLU A 318 55.13 -4.18 43.39
N ILE A 319 54.96 -4.95 42.31
CA ILE A 319 55.85 -6.05 41.93
C ILE A 319 57.30 -5.54 41.80
N VAL A 320 57.53 -4.47 41.04
CA VAL A 320 58.89 -3.89 40.88
C VAL A 320 59.51 -3.46 42.22
N ARG A 321 58.71 -2.97 43.18
CA ARG A 321 59.19 -2.63 44.53
C ARG A 321 59.53 -3.88 45.37
N VAL A 322 58.71 -4.93 45.27
CA VAL A 322 58.96 -6.21 45.94
C VAL A 322 60.18 -6.91 45.36
N ASP A 323 60.33 -6.94 44.03
CA ASP A 323 61.51 -7.48 43.35
C ASP A 323 62.78 -6.71 43.74
N ALA A 324 62.73 -5.38 43.82
CA ALA A 324 63.85 -4.57 44.32
C ALA A 324 64.20 -4.92 45.78
N HIS A 325 63.21 -5.15 46.64
CA HIS A 325 63.44 -5.55 48.03
C HIS A 325 63.99 -6.98 48.16
N ILE A 326 63.50 -7.93 47.37
CA ILE A 326 64.03 -9.30 47.28
C ILE A 326 65.49 -9.28 46.80
N ASN A 327 65.82 -8.44 45.83
CA ASN A 327 67.19 -8.28 45.35
C ASN A 327 68.12 -7.65 46.39
N GLU A 328 67.62 -6.78 47.27
CA GLU A 328 68.42 -6.24 48.37
C GLU A 328 68.59 -7.25 49.50
N LEU A 329 67.54 -7.97 49.88
CA LEU A 329 67.61 -9.08 50.84
C LEU A 329 68.51 -10.22 50.34
N SER A 330 68.54 -10.50 49.03
CA SER A 330 69.43 -11.52 48.47
C SER A 330 70.90 -11.08 48.50
N ARG A 331 71.19 -9.80 48.21
CA ARG A 331 72.52 -9.20 48.41
C ARG A 331 72.96 -9.24 49.86
N GLU A 332 72.06 -8.92 50.79
CA GLU A 332 72.37 -9.00 52.22
C GLU A 332 72.59 -10.46 52.65
N LYS A 333 71.79 -11.41 52.17
CA LYS A 333 72.02 -12.84 52.40
C LYS A 333 73.38 -13.29 51.86
N THR A 334 73.78 -12.89 50.65
CA THR A 334 75.12 -13.22 50.12
C THR A 334 76.22 -12.56 50.94
N ARG A 335 76.05 -11.28 51.35
CA ARG A 335 77.00 -10.58 52.24
C ARG A 335 77.18 -11.30 53.58
N LEU A 336 76.07 -11.71 54.21
CA LEU A 336 76.10 -12.46 55.46
C LEU A 336 76.72 -13.85 55.26
N SER A 337 76.44 -14.53 54.15
CA SER A 337 77.07 -15.81 53.80
C SER A 337 78.57 -15.67 53.56
N ASP A 338 79.02 -14.60 52.92
CA ASP A 338 80.45 -14.31 52.71
C ASP A 338 81.16 -13.97 54.04
N VAL A 339 80.48 -13.27 54.95
CA VAL A 339 80.99 -13.03 56.32
C VAL A 339 81.10 -14.34 57.09
N LEU A 340 80.09 -15.21 56.99
CA LEU A 340 80.09 -16.53 57.64
C LEU A 340 81.19 -17.44 57.07
N CYS A 341 81.42 -17.41 55.75
CA CYS A 341 82.51 -18.16 55.10
C CYS A 341 83.91 -17.60 55.43
N ARG A 342 84.00 -16.34 55.86
CA ARG A 342 85.25 -15.71 56.36
C ARG A 342 85.45 -15.90 57.86
N GLN A 343 84.40 -16.25 58.60
CA GLN A 343 84.53 -16.81 59.94
C GLN A 343 84.90 -18.28 59.78
N GLU A 344 86.18 -18.55 59.61
CA GLU A 344 86.71 -19.92 59.70
C GLU A 344 86.22 -20.55 61.01
N GLU A 345 85.71 -21.79 60.91
CA GLU A 345 85.15 -22.50 62.04
C GLU A 345 86.22 -22.69 63.12
N ASN A 346 86.03 -22.09 64.29
CA ASN A 346 86.64 -22.59 65.51
C ASN A 346 86.02 -23.97 65.81
N GLU A 347 86.50 -25.03 65.14
CA GLU A 347 86.22 -26.42 65.53
C GLU A 347 86.54 -26.65 67.02
N ILE A 348 87.48 -25.87 67.56
CA ILE A 348 87.82 -25.80 68.98
C ILE A 348 86.61 -25.36 69.82
N ASP A 349 85.85 -24.34 69.43
CA ASP A 349 84.68 -23.89 70.19
C ASP A 349 83.48 -24.83 70.01
N VAL A 350 83.25 -25.40 68.82
CA VAL A 350 82.16 -26.40 68.63
C VAL A 350 82.44 -27.66 69.44
N ASN A 351 83.68 -28.17 69.43
CA ASN A 351 84.07 -29.33 70.23
C ASN A 351 84.13 -29.00 71.74
N ARG A 352 84.55 -27.80 72.14
CA ARG A 352 84.49 -27.37 73.55
C ARG A 352 83.04 -27.26 74.03
N ILE A 353 82.15 -26.64 73.25
CA ILE A 353 80.72 -26.55 73.57
C ILE A 353 80.07 -27.94 73.59
N ALA A 354 80.45 -28.86 72.71
CA ALA A 354 80.00 -30.25 72.76
C ALA A 354 80.50 -30.99 74.02
N ALA A 355 81.77 -30.82 74.38
CA ALA A 355 82.36 -31.39 75.59
C ALA A 355 81.73 -30.80 76.86
N ASP A 356 81.54 -29.48 76.93
CA ASP A 356 80.88 -28.77 78.02
C ASP A 356 79.40 -29.19 78.15
N ARG A 357 78.70 -29.38 77.02
CA ARG A 357 77.33 -29.91 77.03
C ARG A 357 77.28 -31.35 77.53
N ASP A 358 78.26 -32.18 77.21
CA ASP A 358 78.30 -33.58 77.64
C ASP A 358 78.83 -33.75 79.08
N THR A 359 79.69 -32.85 79.59
CA THR A 359 80.00 -32.77 81.02
C THR A 359 78.81 -32.24 81.82
N LEU A 360 78.10 -31.21 81.33
CA LEU A 360 76.85 -30.73 81.92
C LEU A 360 75.75 -31.80 81.91
N LYS A 361 75.62 -32.60 80.85
CA LYS A 361 74.70 -33.76 80.84
C LYS A 361 75.08 -34.82 81.87
N LYS A 362 76.37 -35.14 82.03
CA LYS A 362 76.85 -36.08 83.06
C LYS A 362 76.62 -35.52 84.47
N ALA A 363 76.84 -34.22 84.67
CA ALA A 363 76.53 -33.54 85.91
C ALA A 363 75.03 -33.53 86.21
N LEU A 364 74.18 -33.28 85.20
CA LEU A 364 72.72 -33.34 85.31
C LEU A 364 72.23 -34.76 85.62
N SER A 365 72.76 -35.80 84.96
CA SER A 365 72.40 -37.19 85.25
C SER A 365 72.84 -37.61 86.64
N LYS A 366 74.01 -37.12 87.10
CA LYS A 366 74.48 -37.36 88.46
C LYS A 366 73.59 -36.63 89.48
N ALA A 367 73.32 -35.34 89.29
CA ALA A 367 72.45 -34.56 90.16
C ALA A 367 71.02 -35.12 90.21
N SER A 368 70.51 -35.66 89.09
CA SER A 368 69.21 -36.36 89.05
C SER A 368 69.24 -37.69 89.82
N SER A 369 70.34 -38.45 89.75
CA SER A 369 70.51 -39.66 90.57
C SER A 369 70.68 -39.32 92.05
N ASP A 370 71.44 -38.28 92.38
CA ASP A 370 71.65 -37.81 93.75
C ASP A 370 70.34 -37.26 94.33
N MET A 371 69.50 -36.59 93.52
CA MET A 371 68.15 -36.16 93.88
C MET A 371 67.22 -37.34 94.18
N VAL A 372 67.19 -38.37 93.31
CA VAL A 372 66.37 -39.58 93.54
C VAL A 372 66.82 -40.33 94.81
N ASN A 373 68.13 -40.39 95.07
CA ASN A 373 68.65 -40.99 96.31
C ASN A 373 68.28 -40.16 97.55
N ALA A 374 68.43 -38.83 97.50
CA ALA A 374 68.03 -37.94 98.60
C ALA A 374 66.51 -37.92 98.83
N GLU A 375 65.72 -38.12 97.78
CA GLU A 375 64.27 -38.25 97.86
C GLU A 375 63.86 -39.60 98.48
N ALA A 376 64.58 -40.68 98.17
CA ALA A 376 64.43 -41.97 98.86
C ALA A 376 64.78 -41.87 100.35
N GLU A 377 65.94 -41.29 100.70
CA GLU A 377 66.34 -41.03 102.10
C GLU A 377 65.31 -40.14 102.82
N ARG A 378 64.74 -39.13 102.13
CA ARG A 378 63.65 -38.31 102.65
C ARG A 378 62.39 -39.13 102.88
N THR A 379 62.01 -40.05 101.98
CA THR A 379 60.84 -40.91 102.21
C THR A 379 61.04 -41.87 103.37
N ASP A 380 62.24 -42.44 103.55
CA ASP A 380 62.57 -43.30 104.69
C ASP A 380 62.55 -42.51 106.01
N ALA A 381 63.13 -41.31 106.02
CA ALA A 381 63.04 -40.40 107.17
C ALA A 381 61.60 -39.98 107.47
N GLN A 382 60.77 -39.74 106.46
CA GLN A 382 59.33 -39.45 106.63
C GLN A 382 58.56 -40.66 107.17
N GLN A 383 58.89 -41.90 106.76
CA GLN A 383 58.31 -43.12 107.33
C GLN A 383 58.70 -43.29 108.80
N LEU A 384 59.97 -43.08 109.16
CA LEU A 384 60.43 -43.09 110.56
C LEU A 384 59.73 -42.02 111.41
N VAL A 385 59.57 -40.80 110.89
CA VAL A 385 58.82 -39.73 111.55
C VAL A 385 57.32 -40.07 111.64
N ALA A 386 56.74 -40.77 110.67
CA ALA A 386 55.35 -41.23 110.72
C ALA A 386 55.14 -42.31 111.80
N ILE A 387 56.08 -43.25 111.94
CA ILE A 387 56.09 -44.27 113.01
C ILE A 387 56.23 -43.58 114.37
N ALA A 388 57.20 -42.69 114.55
CA ALA A 388 57.39 -41.94 115.79
C ALA A 388 56.17 -41.03 116.12
N LYS A 389 55.50 -40.45 115.11
CA LYS A 389 54.23 -39.73 115.30
C LYS A 389 53.09 -40.68 115.72
N ALA A 390 53.05 -41.90 115.21
CA ALA A 390 52.05 -42.90 115.62
C ALA A 390 52.26 -43.34 117.08
N GLU A 391 53.50 -43.61 117.49
CA GLU A 391 53.88 -43.90 118.89
C GLU A 391 53.59 -42.71 119.81
N LEU A 392 53.84 -41.48 119.36
CA LEU A 392 53.50 -40.26 120.11
C LEU A 392 51.97 -40.10 120.26
N ILE A 393 51.20 -40.44 119.23
CA ILE A 393 49.72 -40.46 119.30
C ILE A 393 49.23 -41.57 120.25
N GLU A 394 49.88 -42.72 120.28
CA GLU A 394 49.54 -43.82 121.19
C GLU A 394 49.90 -43.51 122.65
N THR A 395 51.05 -42.89 122.91
CA THR A 395 51.43 -42.41 124.25
C THR A 395 50.57 -41.23 124.72
N VAL A 396 50.12 -40.34 123.83
CA VAL A 396 49.09 -39.33 124.17
C VAL A 396 47.73 -39.98 124.44
N LYS A 397 47.35 -41.04 123.72
CA LYS A 397 46.12 -41.81 124.02
C LYS A 397 46.21 -42.56 125.36
N SER A 398 47.36 -43.12 125.73
CA SER A 398 47.54 -43.78 127.03
C SER A 398 47.62 -42.76 128.17
N TYR A 399 48.27 -41.62 127.97
CA TYR A 399 48.25 -40.49 128.91
C TYR A 399 46.83 -39.96 129.12
N ASN A 400 46.06 -39.73 128.06
CA ASN A 400 44.66 -39.28 128.18
C ASN A 400 43.77 -40.31 128.90
N LYS A 401 43.98 -41.62 128.70
CA LYS A 401 43.30 -42.68 129.49
C LYS A 401 43.68 -42.66 130.97
N ILE A 402 44.93 -42.33 131.31
CA ILE A 402 45.39 -42.18 132.70
C ILE A 402 44.84 -40.89 133.32
N ALA A 403 44.72 -39.81 132.54
CA ALA A 403 44.10 -38.55 132.96
C ALA A 403 42.60 -38.72 133.23
N ASP A 404 41.85 -39.42 132.37
CA ASP A 404 40.44 -39.75 132.58
C ASP A 404 40.20 -40.61 133.84
N ALA A 405 41.17 -41.46 134.22
CA ALA A 405 41.14 -42.25 135.44
C ALA A 405 41.47 -41.45 136.73
N LEU A 406 42.02 -40.24 136.59
CA LEU A 406 42.43 -39.37 137.69
C LEU A 406 41.56 -38.11 137.76
N GLN A 407 40.31 -38.27 138.23
CA GLN A 407 39.40 -37.15 138.48
C GLN A 407 39.98 -36.12 139.48
N LYS A 408 40.56 -35.04 138.95
CA LYS A 408 40.71 -33.74 139.62
C LYS A 408 40.42 -32.63 138.61
N GLN A 409 39.78 -31.56 139.07
CA GLN A 409 39.37 -30.44 138.21
C GLN A 409 40.59 -29.73 137.60
N GLY A 410 40.64 -29.67 136.26
CA GLY A 410 41.65 -28.96 135.48
C GLY A 410 41.77 -29.55 134.07
N ASP A 411 41.36 -28.79 133.05
CA ASP A 411 41.33 -29.22 131.64
C ASP A 411 42.75 -29.54 131.13
N ASN A 412 43.05 -30.83 130.91
CA ASN A 412 44.38 -31.35 130.61
C ASN A 412 44.39 -32.33 129.41
N HIS A 413 43.55 -32.10 128.40
CA HIS A 413 43.64 -32.84 127.14
C HIS A 413 44.79 -32.29 126.26
N LEU A 414 45.85 -33.07 126.06
CA LEU A 414 46.88 -32.71 125.06
C LEU A 414 46.30 -32.75 123.64
N LYS A 415 46.26 -31.59 122.99
CA LYS A 415 45.98 -31.46 121.55
C LYS A 415 47.29 -31.26 120.79
N LEU A 416 47.71 -32.26 120.01
CA LEU A 416 48.78 -32.08 119.04
C LEU A 416 48.33 -31.10 117.96
N ASN A 417 49.09 -30.01 117.76
CA ASN A 417 48.88 -29.06 116.69
C ASN A 417 50.09 -29.10 115.75
N VAL A 418 50.00 -29.91 114.70
CA VAL A 418 51.05 -30.03 113.68
C VAL A 418 50.86 -28.92 112.66
N ARG A 419 51.71 -27.89 112.73
CA ARG A 419 51.86 -26.89 111.67
C ARG A 419 52.96 -27.35 110.72
N ASP A 420 52.58 -27.80 109.53
CA ASP A 420 53.51 -28.05 108.45
C ASP A 420 53.90 -26.71 107.78
N SER A 421 55.10 -26.22 108.10
CA SER A 421 55.73 -25.11 107.38
C SER A 421 56.51 -25.68 106.20
N ALA A 422 55.90 -25.74 105.01
CA ALA A 422 56.61 -26.08 103.79
C ALA A 422 57.55 -24.92 103.39
N GLN A 423 58.83 -25.24 103.18
CA GLN A 423 59.82 -24.30 102.64
C GLN A 423 60.00 -24.52 101.13
N ASP A 424 60.13 -23.42 100.39
CA ASP A 424 60.54 -23.41 98.98
C ASP A 424 61.92 -24.05 98.78
N GLY A 425 62.10 -24.78 97.67
CA GLY A 425 63.35 -25.51 97.45
C GLY A 425 63.54 -26.20 96.09
N VAL A 426 63.56 -25.42 95.00
CA VAL A 426 64.33 -25.68 93.76
C VAL A 426 63.95 -26.91 92.90
N LEU A 427 63.22 -26.67 91.81
CA LEU A 427 63.48 -27.31 90.51
C LEU A 427 63.18 -26.33 89.37
N ASP A 428 64.22 -25.91 88.65
CA ASP A 428 64.18 -24.79 87.70
C ASP A 428 63.71 -25.22 86.29
N LYS A 429 62.39 -25.46 86.17
CA LYS A 429 61.53 -25.08 85.02
C LYS A 429 60.11 -25.63 85.19
N ASP A 430 59.16 -24.71 85.23
CA ASP A 430 57.74 -24.95 85.51
C ASP A 430 57.05 -25.93 84.54
N VAL A 431 56.94 -27.20 84.93
CA VAL A 431 56.14 -28.19 84.19
C VAL A 431 54.64 -27.81 84.27
N GLU A 432 54.21 -27.28 85.41
CA GLU A 432 52.82 -26.90 85.68
C GLU A 432 52.44 -25.54 85.07
N HIS A 433 53.31 -24.53 85.14
CA HIS A 433 53.04 -23.18 84.60
C HIS A 433 53.60 -22.87 83.20
N SER A 434 54.45 -23.71 82.59
CA SER A 434 55.01 -23.44 81.23
C SER A 434 54.61 -24.49 80.18
N VAL A 435 54.79 -25.78 80.46
CA VAL A 435 54.61 -26.85 79.46
C VAL A 435 53.13 -27.22 79.28
N ILE A 436 52.38 -27.36 80.37
CA ILE A 436 50.93 -27.65 80.28
C ILE A 436 50.14 -26.49 79.64
N PRO A 437 50.40 -25.20 79.95
CA PRO A 437 49.73 -24.08 79.29
C PRO A 437 50.05 -23.98 77.79
N THR A 438 51.31 -24.19 77.35
CA THR A 438 51.65 -24.12 75.92
C THR A 438 51.00 -25.25 75.10
N LEU A 439 50.94 -26.48 75.65
CA LEU A 439 50.20 -27.58 75.02
C LEU A 439 48.68 -27.37 75.03
N ARG A 440 48.12 -26.74 76.09
CA ARG A 440 46.71 -26.32 76.11
C ARG A 440 46.43 -25.25 75.05
N VAL A 441 47.28 -24.23 74.92
CA VAL A 441 47.15 -23.19 73.88
C VAL A 441 47.18 -23.82 72.49
N GLY A 442 48.14 -24.70 72.18
CA GLY A 442 48.19 -25.38 70.89
C GLY A 442 46.97 -26.28 70.61
N ARG A 443 46.44 -26.97 71.64
CA ARG A 443 45.18 -27.72 71.55
C ARG A 443 43.99 -26.78 71.30
N ASP A 444 43.91 -25.69 72.03
CA ASP A 444 42.79 -24.75 72.00
C ASP A 444 42.78 -23.95 70.68
N GLU A 445 43.94 -23.65 70.11
CA GLU A 445 44.10 -23.17 68.73
C GLU A 445 43.61 -24.20 67.70
N PHE A 446 43.96 -25.48 67.84
CA PHE A 446 43.46 -26.54 66.96
C PHE A 446 41.93 -26.68 67.06
N VAL A 447 41.40 -26.72 68.27
CA VAL A 447 39.94 -26.77 68.54
C VAL A 447 39.23 -25.53 68.02
N ALA A 448 39.85 -24.34 68.04
CA ALA A 448 39.30 -23.13 67.44
C ALA A 448 39.44 -23.06 65.90
N ARG A 449 40.30 -23.88 65.30
CA ARG A 449 40.54 -23.93 63.85
C ARG A 449 39.67 -24.96 63.13
N VAL A 450 39.32 -26.07 63.79
CA VAL A 450 38.37 -27.07 63.30
C VAL A 450 37.02 -26.47 62.87
N PRO A 451 36.28 -25.69 63.69
CA PRO A 451 34.97 -25.17 63.29
C PRO A 451 35.08 -24.18 62.13
N LYS A 452 36.15 -23.38 62.04
CA LYS A 452 36.37 -22.48 60.90
C LYS A 452 36.57 -23.24 59.59
N LEU A 453 37.30 -24.35 59.63
CA LEU A 453 37.47 -25.23 58.46
C LEU A 453 36.17 -25.97 58.10
N GLN A 454 35.36 -26.36 59.10
CA GLN A 454 34.03 -26.93 58.84
C GLN A 454 33.07 -25.91 58.22
N GLU A 455 33.08 -24.67 58.70
CA GLU A 455 32.30 -23.55 58.15
C GLU A 455 32.74 -23.20 56.72
N GLU A 456 34.04 -23.23 56.43
CA GLU A 456 34.59 -23.07 55.08
C GLU A 456 34.20 -24.22 54.14
N VAL A 457 34.22 -25.48 54.62
CA VAL A 457 33.72 -26.65 53.87
C VAL A 457 32.21 -26.57 53.61
N HIS A 458 31.41 -26.14 54.59
CA HIS A 458 29.98 -25.92 54.40
C HIS A 458 29.70 -24.82 53.37
N ALA A 459 30.38 -23.67 53.45
CA ALA A 459 30.25 -22.58 52.49
C ALA A 459 30.75 -22.95 51.08
N LEU A 460 31.65 -23.93 50.94
CA LEU A 460 32.05 -24.49 49.65
C LEU A 460 30.99 -25.47 49.10
N ASN A 461 30.37 -26.29 49.94
CA ASN A 461 29.26 -27.15 49.54
C ASN A 461 28.03 -26.34 49.10
N GLU A 462 27.61 -25.33 49.88
CA GLU A 462 26.49 -24.46 49.53
C GLU A 462 26.70 -23.76 48.16
N ARG A 463 27.93 -23.33 47.87
CA ARG A 463 28.30 -22.80 46.54
C ARG A 463 28.30 -23.86 45.45
N GLY A 464 28.65 -25.11 45.78
CA GLY A 464 28.54 -26.26 44.87
C GLY A 464 27.09 -26.50 44.47
N ASP A 465 26.20 -26.58 45.45
CA ASP A 465 24.76 -26.78 45.28
C ASP A 465 24.13 -25.63 44.47
N GLU A 466 24.47 -24.37 44.77
CA GLU A 466 24.04 -23.19 43.97
C GLU A 466 24.47 -23.29 42.50
N ILE A 467 25.68 -23.79 42.23
CA ILE A 467 26.21 -23.95 40.87
C ILE A 467 25.49 -25.10 40.16
N GLU A 468 25.19 -26.19 40.86
CA GLU A 468 24.48 -27.34 40.31
C GLU A 468 23.01 -27.00 39.97
N GLU A 469 22.30 -26.29 40.85
CA GLU A 469 20.96 -25.76 40.54
C GLU A 469 20.98 -24.84 39.31
N ARG A 470 21.95 -23.91 39.22
CA ARG A 470 22.11 -23.04 38.05
C ARG A 470 22.40 -23.84 36.78
N LEU A 471 23.19 -24.92 36.88
CA LEU A 471 23.46 -25.83 35.77
C LEU A 471 22.20 -26.56 35.30
N ILE A 472 21.33 -27.00 36.22
CA ILE A 472 20.05 -27.64 35.89
C ILE A 472 19.12 -26.65 35.17
N VAL A 473 18.98 -25.42 35.70
CA VAL A 473 18.18 -24.35 35.07
C VAL A 473 18.73 -23.99 33.68
N LEU A 474 20.04 -23.85 33.53
CA LEU A 474 20.69 -23.59 32.25
C LEU A 474 20.43 -24.72 31.24
N ARG A 475 20.62 -25.99 31.61
CA ARG A 475 20.31 -27.15 30.75
C ARG A 475 18.84 -27.17 30.32
N HIS A 476 17.91 -26.90 31.23
CA HIS A 476 16.49 -26.83 30.90
C HIS A 476 16.19 -25.70 29.90
N SER A 477 16.74 -24.49 30.12
CA SER A 477 16.57 -23.37 29.19
C SER A 477 17.19 -23.63 27.81
N LEU A 478 18.31 -24.36 27.75
CA LEU A 478 18.98 -24.76 26.52
C LEU A 478 18.13 -25.76 25.74
N GLY A 479 17.58 -26.79 26.39
CA GLY A 479 16.64 -27.72 25.77
C GLY A 479 15.36 -27.05 25.26
N MET A 480 14.84 -26.05 25.99
CA MET A 480 13.71 -25.22 25.53
C MET A 480 14.06 -24.37 24.30
N LEU A 481 15.29 -23.84 24.23
CA LEU A 481 15.80 -23.11 23.06
C LEU A 481 16.00 -24.04 21.85
N GLU A 482 16.52 -25.25 22.06
CA GLU A 482 16.70 -26.27 21.01
C GLU A 482 15.35 -26.75 20.45
N ALA A 483 14.38 -27.05 21.31
CA ALA A 483 13.02 -27.38 20.90
C ALA A 483 12.36 -26.24 20.10
N ARG A 484 12.56 -24.98 20.54
CA ARG A 484 12.09 -23.79 19.82
C ARG A 484 12.77 -23.62 18.46
N LYS A 485 14.09 -23.87 18.37
CA LYS A 485 14.85 -23.86 17.12
C LYS A 485 14.33 -24.92 16.16
N SER A 486 14.17 -26.17 16.60
CA SER A 486 13.65 -27.28 15.79
C SER A 486 12.25 -26.97 15.24
N LYS A 487 11.36 -26.39 16.07
CA LYS A 487 10.04 -25.95 15.62
C LYS A 487 10.13 -24.85 14.55
N LEU A 488 10.96 -23.83 14.75
CA LEU A 488 11.19 -22.76 13.77
C LEU A 488 11.77 -23.29 12.45
N GLU A 489 12.68 -24.26 12.50
CA GLU A 489 13.23 -24.93 11.32
C GLU A 489 12.14 -25.73 10.57
N SER A 490 11.29 -26.47 11.29
CA SER A 490 10.13 -27.16 10.70
C SER A 490 9.15 -26.18 10.04
N GLU A 491 8.81 -25.08 10.70
CA GLU A 491 7.94 -24.04 10.13
C GLU A 491 8.57 -23.37 8.90
N TYR A 492 9.88 -23.16 8.90
CA TYR A 492 10.62 -22.63 7.75
C TYR A 492 10.61 -23.60 6.57
N GLN A 493 10.89 -24.89 6.79
CA GLN A 493 10.85 -25.90 5.72
C GLN A 493 9.43 -26.08 5.17
N ALA A 494 8.40 -26.07 6.02
CA ALA A 494 7.01 -26.12 5.58
C ALA A 494 6.65 -24.92 4.68
N LYS A 495 7.05 -23.69 5.07
CA LYS A 495 6.85 -22.47 4.26
C LYS A 495 7.65 -22.51 2.96
N LYS A 496 8.89 -23.00 2.99
CA LYS A 496 9.75 -23.15 1.80
C LYS A 496 9.15 -24.15 0.81
N ASN A 497 8.66 -25.28 1.28
CA ASN A 497 8.03 -26.31 0.45
C ASN A 497 6.69 -25.81 -0.13
N GLY A 498 5.86 -25.16 0.67
CA GLY A 498 4.61 -24.53 0.19
C GLY A 498 4.86 -23.43 -0.84
N MET A 499 5.90 -22.61 -0.66
CA MET A 499 6.31 -21.61 -1.65
C MET A 499 6.81 -22.25 -2.95
N ASN A 500 7.63 -23.31 -2.87
CA ASN A 500 8.12 -24.03 -4.03
C ASN A 500 7.00 -24.69 -4.84
N GLU A 501 6.01 -25.28 -4.16
CA GLU A 501 4.85 -25.90 -4.80
C GLU A 501 3.93 -24.86 -5.46
N LEU A 502 3.68 -23.72 -4.79
CA LEU A 502 2.98 -22.58 -5.41
C LEU A 502 3.74 -22.03 -6.64
N LEU A 503 5.07 -21.97 -6.57
CA LEU A 503 5.91 -21.52 -7.69
C LEU A 503 5.84 -22.50 -8.87
N ARG A 504 5.78 -23.81 -8.59
CA ARG A 504 5.61 -24.87 -9.58
C ARG A 504 4.24 -24.77 -10.26
N GLN A 505 3.15 -24.76 -9.48
CA GLN A 505 1.79 -24.58 -10.00
C GLN A 505 1.68 -23.33 -10.86
N ARG A 506 2.28 -22.21 -10.43
CA ARG A 506 2.31 -20.99 -11.20
C ARG A 506 3.09 -21.13 -12.52
N LYS A 507 4.22 -21.85 -12.55
CA LYS A 507 4.92 -22.18 -13.81
C LYS A 507 4.06 -23.03 -14.74
N ASP A 508 3.41 -24.06 -14.22
CA ASP A 508 2.56 -24.96 -15.00
C ASP A 508 1.38 -24.19 -15.64
N THR A 509 0.73 -23.28 -14.89
CA THR A 509 -0.31 -22.39 -15.44
C THR A 509 0.21 -21.35 -16.43
N VAL A 510 1.49 -20.97 -16.37
CA VAL A 510 2.10 -20.07 -17.37
C VAL A 510 2.36 -20.82 -18.66
N LEU A 511 2.92 -22.04 -18.59
CA LEU A 511 3.15 -22.88 -19.76
C LEU A 511 1.84 -23.17 -20.52
N GLN A 512 0.78 -23.57 -19.81
CA GLN A 512 -0.55 -23.78 -20.42
C GLN A 512 -1.10 -22.51 -21.11
N ARG A 513 -0.83 -21.32 -20.57
CA ARG A 513 -1.23 -20.04 -21.18
C ARG A 513 -0.36 -19.71 -22.39
N GLU A 514 0.93 -19.99 -22.36
CA GLU A 514 1.83 -19.81 -23.49
C GLU A 514 1.46 -20.74 -24.66
N GLU A 515 1.14 -22.00 -24.38
CA GLU A 515 0.58 -22.96 -25.36
C GLU A 515 -0.74 -22.47 -25.97
N HIS A 516 -1.68 -22.00 -25.14
CA HIS A 516 -2.94 -21.44 -25.63
C HIS A 516 -2.73 -20.18 -26.49
N ILE A 517 -1.79 -19.30 -26.12
CA ILE A 517 -1.43 -18.12 -26.92
C ILE A 517 -0.77 -18.54 -28.24
N ALA A 518 0.03 -19.61 -28.26
CA ALA A 518 0.63 -20.14 -29.48
C ALA A 518 -0.44 -20.69 -30.44
N MET A 519 -1.38 -21.52 -29.95
CA MET A 519 -2.49 -22.04 -30.75
C MET A 519 -3.37 -20.92 -31.33
N GLU A 520 -3.72 -19.92 -30.53
CA GLU A 520 -4.57 -18.82 -31.01
C GLU A 520 -3.83 -17.91 -32.02
N ARG A 521 -2.51 -17.75 -31.89
CA ARG A 521 -1.67 -17.08 -32.90
C ARG A 521 -1.62 -17.84 -34.22
N GLU A 522 -1.51 -19.16 -34.17
CA GLU A 522 -1.55 -20.01 -35.37
C GLU A 522 -2.91 -19.93 -36.06
N ARG A 523 -4.00 -20.00 -35.29
CA ARG A 523 -5.37 -19.80 -35.77
C ARG A 523 -5.56 -18.44 -36.44
N LEU A 524 -5.05 -17.37 -35.83
CA LEU A 524 -5.11 -16.02 -36.40
C LEU A 524 -4.30 -15.92 -37.70
N GLN A 525 -3.11 -16.53 -37.77
CA GLN A 525 -2.31 -16.58 -38.99
C GLN A 525 -3.02 -17.31 -40.13
N GLU A 526 -3.68 -18.44 -39.86
CA GLU A 526 -4.41 -19.16 -40.90
C GLU A 526 -5.66 -18.40 -41.37
N LEU A 527 -6.38 -17.74 -40.46
CA LEU A 527 -7.50 -16.86 -40.83
C LEU A 527 -7.03 -15.67 -41.68
N MET A 528 -5.89 -15.05 -41.35
CA MET A 528 -5.26 -14.02 -42.19
C MET A 528 -4.83 -14.56 -43.57
N ARG A 529 -4.35 -15.80 -43.66
CA ARG A 529 -4.01 -16.44 -44.95
C ARG A 529 -5.26 -16.70 -45.80
N VAL A 530 -6.37 -17.12 -45.21
CA VAL A 530 -7.65 -17.32 -45.92
C VAL A 530 -8.15 -15.97 -46.45
N GLN A 531 -8.25 -14.95 -45.61
CA GLN A 531 -8.66 -13.60 -46.03
C GLN A 531 -7.74 -13.02 -47.11
N ALA A 532 -6.42 -13.25 -47.02
CA ALA A 532 -5.48 -12.81 -48.06
C ALA A 532 -5.68 -13.52 -49.41
N ARG A 533 -6.16 -14.77 -49.43
CA ARG A 533 -6.55 -15.47 -50.66
C ARG A 533 -7.83 -14.89 -51.23
N GLU A 534 -8.87 -14.70 -50.41
CA GLU A 534 -10.16 -14.10 -50.80
C GLU A 534 -9.98 -12.70 -51.40
N VAL A 535 -9.21 -11.83 -50.74
CA VAL A 535 -8.88 -10.49 -51.26
C VAL A 535 -8.15 -10.57 -52.60
N LYS A 536 -7.24 -11.54 -52.78
CA LYS A 536 -6.52 -11.72 -54.05
C LYS A 536 -7.42 -12.25 -55.16
N GLU A 537 -8.38 -13.11 -54.86
CA GLU A 537 -9.39 -13.57 -55.82
C GLU A 537 -10.32 -12.43 -56.24
N LEU A 538 -10.80 -11.62 -55.29
CA LEU A 538 -11.60 -10.42 -55.58
C LEU A 538 -10.82 -9.38 -56.41
N GLN A 539 -9.52 -9.17 -56.13
CA GLN A 539 -8.66 -8.32 -56.95
C GLN A 539 -8.50 -8.85 -58.38
N ASN A 540 -8.32 -10.17 -58.54
CA ASN A 540 -8.25 -10.79 -59.87
C ASN A 540 -9.58 -10.67 -60.63
N GLN A 541 -10.73 -10.83 -59.95
CA GLN A 541 -12.05 -10.62 -60.55
C GLN A 541 -12.24 -9.16 -60.98
N LEU A 542 -11.93 -8.20 -60.11
CA LEU A 542 -12.00 -6.77 -60.43
C LEU A 542 -11.16 -6.43 -61.66
N LYS A 543 -9.90 -6.88 -61.70
CA LYS A 543 -9.02 -6.69 -62.86
C LYS A 543 -9.59 -7.34 -64.13
N GLY A 544 -10.20 -8.52 -64.02
CA GLY A 544 -10.91 -9.16 -65.13
C GLY A 544 -12.09 -8.33 -65.66
N TYR A 545 -12.84 -7.68 -64.77
CA TYR A 545 -13.89 -6.73 -65.16
C TYR A 545 -13.34 -5.44 -65.77
N GLU A 546 -12.23 -4.91 -65.27
CA GLU A 546 -11.53 -3.75 -65.85
C GLU A 546 -11.07 -4.05 -67.30
N GLU A 547 -10.38 -5.17 -67.52
CA GLU A 547 -9.95 -5.60 -68.86
C GLU A 547 -11.15 -5.84 -69.81
N MET A 548 -12.26 -6.38 -69.30
CA MET A 548 -13.51 -6.54 -70.06
C MET A 548 -14.13 -5.18 -70.43
N PHE A 549 -14.12 -4.23 -69.49
CA PHE A 549 -14.64 -2.88 -69.70
C PHE A 549 -13.78 -2.08 -70.68
N GLU A 550 -12.45 -2.13 -70.59
CA GLU A 550 -11.54 -1.52 -71.56
C GLU A 550 -11.78 -2.06 -72.98
N ARG A 551 -11.90 -3.40 -73.13
CA ARG A 551 -12.23 -4.03 -74.42
C ARG A 551 -13.60 -3.59 -74.96
N TYR A 552 -14.58 -3.37 -74.08
CA TYR A 552 -15.89 -2.85 -74.46
C TYR A 552 -15.80 -1.40 -74.93
N VAL A 553 -15.13 -0.53 -74.16
CA VAL A 553 -14.92 0.89 -74.51
C VAL A 553 -14.16 1.01 -75.84
N ALA A 554 -13.07 0.25 -76.03
CA ALA A 554 -12.30 0.23 -77.28
C ALA A 554 -13.13 -0.26 -78.48
N ARG A 555 -14.04 -1.22 -78.27
CA ARG A 555 -14.98 -1.67 -79.32
C ARG A 555 -16.00 -0.60 -79.67
N VAL A 556 -16.52 0.12 -78.66
CA VAL A 556 -17.47 1.22 -78.86
C VAL A 556 -16.78 2.38 -79.57
N SER A 557 -15.57 2.78 -79.16
CA SER A 557 -14.82 3.87 -79.81
C SER A 557 -14.53 3.54 -81.28
N ALA A 558 -14.00 2.35 -81.57
CA ALA A 558 -13.72 1.90 -82.94
C ALA A 558 -14.98 1.75 -83.81
N ASN A 559 -16.16 1.53 -83.21
CA ASN A 559 -17.45 1.57 -83.93
C ASN A 559 -17.90 3.02 -84.17
N THR A 560 -17.74 3.93 -83.21
CA THR A 560 -18.07 5.35 -83.38
C THR A 560 -17.16 6.04 -84.40
N GLU A 561 -15.86 5.72 -84.41
CA GLU A 561 -14.90 6.20 -85.41
C GLU A 561 -15.32 5.78 -86.82
N ARG A 562 -15.64 4.49 -87.03
CA ARG A 562 -16.18 3.98 -88.31
C ARG A 562 -17.51 4.66 -88.70
N GLY A 563 -18.37 4.97 -87.74
CA GLY A 563 -19.59 5.75 -87.98
C GLY A 563 -19.30 7.20 -88.41
N VAL A 564 -18.28 7.83 -87.83
CA VAL A 564 -17.83 9.19 -88.18
C VAL A 564 -17.16 9.22 -89.56
N THR A 565 -16.30 8.24 -89.89
CA THR A 565 -15.69 8.16 -91.24
C THR A 565 -16.74 7.93 -92.31
N ALA A 566 -17.66 6.96 -92.13
CA ALA A 566 -18.75 6.71 -93.07
C ALA A 566 -19.67 7.94 -93.26
N ARG A 567 -19.94 8.69 -92.19
CA ARG A 567 -20.68 9.96 -92.28
C ARG A 567 -19.90 11.05 -93.04
N SER A 568 -18.59 11.14 -92.84
CA SER A 568 -17.70 12.09 -93.54
C SER A 568 -17.62 11.76 -95.04
N GLU A 569 -17.44 10.49 -95.39
CA GLU A 569 -17.46 9.97 -96.76
C GLU A 569 -18.81 10.29 -97.44
N HIS A 570 -19.92 9.98 -96.79
CA HIS A 570 -21.26 10.31 -97.31
C HIS A 570 -21.45 11.82 -97.48
N GLN A 571 -21.01 12.65 -96.52
CA GLN A 571 -21.07 14.11 -96.64
C GLN A 571 -20.24 14.63 -97.82
N GLN A 572 -19.09 14.02 -98.11
CA GLN A 572 -18.26 14.37 -99.24
C GLN A 572 -18.88 13.94 -100.58
N ILE A 573 -19.51 12.76 -100.64
CA ILE A 573 -20.29 12.31 -101.80
C ILE A 573 -21.43 13.31 -102.07
N VAL A 574 -22.21 13.68 -101.05
CA VAL A 574 -23.32 14.64 -101.18
C VAL A 574 -22.82 16.01 -101.65
N ARG A 575 -21.71 16.53 -101.10
CA ARG A 575 -21.09 17.77 -101.61
C ARG A 575 -20.74 17.65 -103.10
N ASN A 576 -20.06 16.58 -103.50
CA ASN A 576 -19.65 16.38 -104.89
C ASN A 576 -20.86 16.29 -105.83
N THR A 577 -21.97 15.66 -105.41
CA THR A 577 -23.21 15.66 -106.20
C THR A 577 -23.87 17.03 -106.26
N LEU A 578 -23.86 17.82 -105.18
CA LEU A 578 -24.41 19.18 -105.19
C LEU A 578 -23.58 20.15 -106.05
N VAL A 579 -22.26 19.96 -106.12
CA VAL A 579 -21.38 20.71 -107.04
C VAL A 579 -21.75 20.36 -108.49
N ARG A 580 -21.85 19.07 -108.85
CA ARG A 580 -22.27 18.65 -110.20
C ARG A 580 -23.66 19.15 -110.60
N VAL A 581 -24.62 19.14 -109.67
CA VAL A 581 -25.97 19.68 -109.92
C VAL A 581 -25.92 21.20 -110.10
N ARG A 582 -25.03 21.91 -109.40
CA ARG A 582 -24.81 23.34 -109.62
C ARG A 582 -24.17 23.60 -110.98
N GLU A 583 -23.11 22.89 -111.33
CA GLU A 583 -22.43 22.99 -112.64
C GLU A 583 -23.45 22.80 -113.78
N TYR A 584 -24.28 21.76 -113.71
CA TYR A 584 -25.35 21.51 -114.67
C TYR A 584 -26.43 22.60 -114.72
N LEU A 585 -26.79 23.19 -113.57
CA LEU A 585 -27.75 24.32 -113.51
C LEU A 585 -27.13 25.63 -114.01
N GLU A 586 -25.81 25.82 -113.88
CA GLU A 586 -25.08 26.96 -114.43
C GLU A 586 -24.91 26.82 -115.95
N GLU A 587 -24.63 25.61 -116.47
CA GLU A 587 -24.67 25.29 -117.90
C GLU A 587 -26.06 25.58 -118.50
N GLN A 588 -27.13 25.00 -117.92
CA GLN A 588 -28.50 25.24 -118.38
C GLN A 588 -28.95 26.70 -118.25
N LYS A 589 -28.32 27.48 -117.38
CA LYS A 589 -28.57 28.92 -117.30
C LYS A 589 -27.79 29.69 -118.37
N ALA A 590 -26.55 29.32 -118.67
CA ALA A 590 -25.80 29.89 -119.80
C ALA A 590 -26.51 29.60 -121.14
N ASP A 591 -27.04 28.38 -121.34
CA ASP A 591 -27.86 28.00 -122.49
C ASP A 591 -29.14 28.86 -122.64
N LEU A 592 -29.66 29.41 -121.54
CA LEU A 592 -30.81 30.32 -121.51
C LEU A 592 -30.41 31.79 -121.72
N ASP A 593 -29.30 32.22 -121.12
CA ASP A 593 -28.77 33.59 -121.23
C ASP A 593 -28.13 33.86 -122.62
N GLU A 594 -27.78 32.83 -123.42
CA GLU A 594 -27.42 32.93 -124.86
C GLU A 594 -28.64 32.92 -125.81
N GLY A 595 -29.87 32.84 -125.27
CA GLY A 595 -31.12 32.75 -126.02
C GLY A 595 -31.94 34.05 -126.16
N GLU A 596 -31.50 35.16 -125.55
CA GLU A 596 -32.07 36.52 -125.67
C GLU A 596 -31.19 37.47 -126.50
#